data_AF-A0A6A8CWK8-F1
#
_entry.id   AF-A0A6A8CWK8-F1
#
_cell.length_a   1.000
_cell.length_b   1.000
_cell.length_c   1.000
_cell.angle_alpha   90.00
_cell.angle_beta   90.00
_cell.angle_gamma   90.00
#
_symmetry.space_group_name_H-M   'P 1'
#
loop_
_entity.id
_entity.type
_entity.pdbx_description
1 polymer ?
#
loop_
_entity_poly.entity_id
_entity_poly.type
_entity_poly.pdbx_seq_one_letter_code
_entity_poly.pdbx_strand_id
1 'polypeptide(L)' 'MASEAYDYEPFDSTDHTMKQIADAIRHKGYGKDVREAIAQGFENLDKHLSSIEEELKQQEKKKSSPMDDIFNSFGKKE' A
#
# COMPACT_ATOMS: atom_id res chain seq x y z
N MET A 1 18.37 -7.15 -35.90
CA MET A 1 17.06 -6.80 -35.31
C MET A 1 16.59 -7.93 -34.42
N ALA A 2 16.85 -7.78 -33.12
CA ALA A 2 16.05 -8.30 -32.02
C ALA A 2 16.23 -7.20 -30.96
N SER A 3 15.17 -6.46 -30.66
CA SER A 3 15.24 -5.39 -29.67
C SER A 3 15.49 -6.02 -28.30
N GLU A 4 16.67 -5.80 -27.73
CA GLU A 4 17.11 -6.27 -26.40
C GLU A 4 16.21 -5.82 -25.22
N ALA A 5 15.04 -5.25 -25.51
CA ALA A 5 14.10 -4.69 -24.55
C ALA A 5 12.88 -5.60 -24.26
N TYR A 6 12.71 -6.71 -25.00
CA TYR A 6 11.62 -7.66 -24.73
C TYR A 6 12.09 -8.79 -23.81
N ASP A 7 11.58 -8.75 -22.59
CA ASP A 7 11.75 -9.77 -21.57
C ASP A 7 10.72 -10.89 -21.80
N TYR A 8 11.21 -12.10 -22.07
CA TYR A 8 10.39 -13.30 -22.31
C TYR A 8 10.30 -14.20 -21.07
N GLU A 9 10.82 -13.76 -19.93
CA GLU A 9 10.67 -14.50 -18.69
C GLU A 9 9.17 -14.66 -18.36
N PRO A 10 8.75 -15.84 -17.88
CA PRO A 10 7.38 -16.07 -17.48
C PRO A 10 7.00 -15.10 -16.37
N PHE A 11 5.75 -14.63 -16.41
CA PHE A 11 5.25 -13.71 -15.38
C PHE A 11 5.32 -14.37 -14.00
N ASP A 12 6.10 -13.78 -13.11
CA ASP A 12 6.15 -14.21 -11.73
C ASP A 12 4.84 -13.83 -11.03
N SER A 13 4.14 -14.83 -10.51
CA SER A 13 2.86 -14.67 -9.81
C SER A 13 3.01 -14.46 -8.31
N THR A 14 4.24 -14.30 -7.81
CA THR A 14 4.46 -13.97 -6.41
C THR A 14 3.98 -12.55 -6.08
N ASP A 15 3.46 -12.38 -4.87
CA ASP A 15 3.11 -11.06 -4.36
C ASP A 15 4.39 -10.26 -4.09
N HIS A 16 4.43 -9.04 -4.62
CA HIS A 16 5.56 -8.12 -4.45
C HIS A 16 5.14 -6.92 -3.63
N THR A 17 6.02 -6.48 -2.73
CA THR A 17 5.86 -5.17 -2.06
C THR A 17 5.98 -4.03 -3.06
N MET A 18 5.34 -2.89 -2.77
CA MET A 18 5.45 -1.69 -3.61
C MET A 18 6.90 -1.26 -3.85
N LYS A 19 7.78 -1.46 -2.86
CA LYS A 19 9.23 -1.23 -2.98
C LYS A 19 9.89 -2.15 -4.01
N GLN A 20 9.62 -3.46 -3.96
CA GLN A 20 10.16 -4.42 -4.94
C GLN A 20 9.71 -4.08 -6.36
N ILE A 21 8.47 -3.62 -6.53
CA ILE A 21 7.93 -3.18 -7.82
C ILE A 21 8.67 -1.92 -8.31
N ALA A 22 8.81 -0.91 -7.46
CA ALA A 22 9.53 0.33 -7.79
C ALA A 22 10.99 0.05 -8.19
N ASP A 23 11.67 -0.82 -7.45
CA ASP A 23 13.05 -1.22 -7.74
C ASP A 23 13.15 -2.00 -9.06
N ALA A 24 12.24 -2.94 -9.35
CA ALA A 24 12.22 -3.64 -10.62
C ALA A 24 12.06 -2.67 -11.81
N ILE A 25 11.17 -1.67 -11.68
CA ILE A 25 10.91 -0.68 -12.72
C ILE A 25 12.14 0.18 -13.00
N ARG A 26 12.90 0.56 -11.97
CA ARG A 26 14.17 1.31 -12.11
C ARG A 26 15.21 0.59 -12.97
N HIS A 27 15.15 -0.74 -13.05
CA HIS A 27 16.10 -1.58 -13.78
C HIS A 27 15.61 -2.06 -15.16
N LYS A 28 14.34 -1.83 -15.53
CA LYS A 28 13.82 -2.18 -16.86
C LYS A 28 14.32 -1.23 -17.95
N GLY A 29 14.22 -1.64 -19.21
CA GLY A 29 14.69 -0.89 -20.39
C GLY A 29 13.93 0.41 -20.73
N TYR A 30 13.10 0.93 -19.84
CA TYR A 30 12.43 2.23 -20.03
C TYR A 30 13.42 3.40 -19.91
N GLY A 31 13.14 4.56 -20.50
CA GLY A 31 13.94 5.77 -20.29
C GLY A 31 14.01 6.17 -18.81
N LYS A 32 15.15 6.72 -18.35
CA LYS A 32 15.42 7.06 -16.94
C LYS A 32 14.26 7.84 -16.28
N ASP A 33 13.79 8.89 -16.93
CA ASP A 33 12.74 9.77 -16.39
C ASP A 33 11.40 9.04 -16.22
N VAL A 34 11.06 8.15 -17.17
CA VAL A 34 9.85 7.33 -17.12
C VAL A 34 9.94 6.34 -15.95
N ARG A 35 11.10 5.70 -15.74
CA ARG A 35 11.32 4.80 -14.60
C ARG A 35 11.20 5.50 -13.26
N GLU A 36 11.82 6.67 -13.14
CA GLU A 36 11.78 7.46 -11.90
C GLU A 36 10.35 7.93 -11.59
N ALA A 37 9.61 8.42 -12.60
CA ALA A 37 8.22 8.83 -12.41
C ALA A 37 7.31 7.67 -11.96
N ILE A 38 7.45 6.50 -12.58
CA ILE A 38 6.67 5.32 -12.21
C ILE A 38 7.04 4.85 -10.80
N ALA A 39 8.34 4.72 -10.49
CA ALA A 39 8.80 4.29 -9.17
C ALA A 39 8.32 5.22 -8.04
N GLN A 40 8.37 6.54 -8.26
CA GLN A 40 7.84 7.52 -7.31
C GLN A 40 6.31 7.41 -7.15
N GLY A 41 5.59 7.11 -8.23
CA GLY A 41 4.14 6.84 -8.17
C GLY A 41 3.81 5.67 -7.24
N PHE A 42 4.54 4.57 -7.34
CA PHE A 42 4.37 3.41 -6.46
C PHE A 42 4.70 3.72 -4.99
N GLU A 43 5.79 4.44 -4.73
CA GLU A 43 6.15 4.86 -3.36
C GLU A 43 5.09 5.79 -2.74
N ASN A 44 4.45 6.64 -3.54
CA ASN A 44 3.38 7.50 -3.04
C ASN A 44 2.09 6.72 -2.76
N LEU A 45 1.74 5.74 -3.60
CA LEU A 45 0.60 4.87 -3.35
C LEU A 45 0.77 4.09 -2.03
N ASP A 46 1.96 3.56 -1.77
CA ASP A 46 2.29 2.84 -0.54
C ASP A 46 2.07 3.71 0.72
N LYS A 47 2.51 4.97 0.66
CA LYS A 47 2.30 5.95 1.75
C LYS A 47 0.82 6.25 1.96
N HIS A 48 0.06 6.48 0.88
CA HIS A 48 -1.36 6.78 0.97
C HIS A 48 -2.17 5.60 1.55
N LEU A 49 -1.85 4.37 1.13
CA LEU A 49 -2.48 3.16 1.68
C LEU A 49 -2.20 3.02 3.17
N SER A 50 -0.94 3.24 3.59
CA SER A 50 -0.57 3.22 5.00
C SER A 50 -1.36 4.23 5.83
N SER A 51 -1.54 5.45 5.33
CA SER A 51 -2.36 6.48 6.01
C SER A 51 -3.83 6.08 6.10
N ILE A 52 -4.40 5.50 5.05
CA ILE A 52 -5.79 5.01 5.06
C ILE A 52 -5.98 3.90 6.09
N GLU A 53 -5.05 2.94 6.17
CA GLU A 53 -5.10 1.89 7.17
C GLU A 53 -5.04 2.43 8.61
N GLU A 54 -4.22 3.44 8.86
CA GLU A 54 -4.15 4.10 10.16
C GLU A 54 -5.44 4.82 10.51
N GLU A 55 -6.03 5.56 9.55
CA GLU A 55 -7.32 6.22 9.73
C GLU A 55 -8.44 5.22 10.04
N LEU A 56 -8.49 4.08 9.32
CA LEU A 56 -9.45 3.02 9.57
C LEU A 56 -9.29 2.44 10.98
N LYS A 57 -8.06 2.13 11.41
CA LYS A 57 -7.77 1.65 12.78
C LYS A 57 -8.22 2.65 13.84
N GLN A 58 -8.06 3.95 13.60
CA GLN A 58 -8.53 4.99 14.52
C GLN A 58 -10.07 5.08 14.55
N GLN A 59 -10.74 4.92 13.41
CA GLN A 59 -12.20 4.90 13.35
C GLN A 59 -12.79 3.68 14.08
N GLU A 60 -12.17 2.50 13.96
CA GLU A 60 -12.60 1.30 14.68
C GLU A 60 -12.50 1.49 16.20
N LYS A 61 -11.36 2.01 16.69
CA LYS A 61 -11.19 2.35 18.13
C LYS A 61 -12.22 3.37 18.61
N LYS A 62 -12.52 4.38 17.79
CA LYS A 62 -13.55 5.38 18.09
C LYS A 62 -14.98 4.82 18.04
N LYS A 63 -15.23 3.68 17.39
CA LYS A 63 -16.55 3.03 17.42
C LYS A 63 -16.72 2.08 18.61
N SER A 64 -15.64 1.44 19.08
CA SER A 64 -15.70 0.59 20.28
C SER A 64 -15.91 1.42 21.55
N SER A 65 -15.15 2.50 21.74
CA SER A 65 -15.22 3.30 22.97
C SER A 65 -16.62 3.87 23.30
N PRO A 66 -17.38 4.47 22.38
CA PRO A 66 -18.71 5.00 22.71
C PRO A 66 -19.70 3.92 23.13
N MET A 67 -19.63 2.72 22.55
CA MET A 67 -20.52 1.62 22.95
C MET A 67 -20.09 1.02 24.29
N ASP A 68 -18.79 0.88 24.54
CA ASP A 68 -18.27 0.43 25.83
C ASP A 68 -18.58 1.42 26.96
N ASP A 69 -18.47 2.73 26.68
CA ASP A 69 -18.81 3.81 27.62
C ASP A 69 -20.32 3.82 27.93
N ILE A 70 -21.16 3.63 26.91
CA ILE A 70 -22.61 3.48 27.10
C ILE A 70 -22.93 2.24 27.94
N PHE A 71 -22.38 1.08 27.60
CA PHE A 71 -22.63 -0.18 28.32
C PHE A 71 -22.17 -0.10 29.78
N ASN A 72 -21.00 0.49 30.05
CA ASN A 72 -20.50 0.73 31.40
C ASN A 72 -21.31 1.78 32.18
N SER A 73 -21.90 2.76 31.51
CA SER A 73 -22.80 3.74 32.14
C SER A 73 -24.16 3.13 32.54
N PHE A 74 -24.65 2.15 31.77
CA PHE A 74 -25.88 1.41 32.09
C PHE A 74 -25.65 0.28 33.10
N GLY A 75 -24.45 -0.30 33.16
CA GLY A 75 -24.09 -1.37 34.10
C GLY A 75 -23.77 -0.93 35.53
N LYS A 76 -23.66 0.38 35.79
CA LYS A 76 -23.53 0.95 37.16
C LYS A 76 -24.87 1.41 37.70
N LYS A 77 -25.83 0.50 37.85
CA LYS A 77 -26.88 0.65 38.85
C LYS A 77 -27.01 -0.67 39.60
N GLU A 78 -26.83 -0.54 40.91
CA GLU A 78 -26.99 -1.54 41.99
C GLU A 78 -25.77 -2.39 42.33
#